data_AF-A0A7K2XJ85-F1
#
_entry.id   AF-A0A7K2XJ85-F1
#
_cell.length_a   1.000
_cell.length_b   1.000
_cell.length_c   1.000
_cell.angle_alpha   90.00
_cell.angle_beta   90.00
_cell.angle_gamma   90.00
#
_symmetry.space_group_name_H-M   'P 1'
#
loop_
_entity.id
_entity.type
_entity.pdbx_description
1 polymer ?
#
loop_
_entity_poly.entity_id
_entity_poly.type
_entity_poly.pdbx_seq_one_letter_code
_entity_poly.pdbx_strand_id
1 'polypeptide(L)' 'ARLSAARAAVSALAEELNLPQENLITPDTVRRVCWEPPSPADADHVAAALTGHGARPWQVELVTPLLVKALTATA' A
#
# COMPACT_ATOMS: atom_id res chain seq x y z
N ALA A 1 1.79 6.76 12.97
CA ALA A 1 0.93 5.56 13.00
C ALA A 1 0.77 4.93 11.60
N ARG A 2 -0.01 5.51 10.68
CA ARG A 2 -0.34 4.92 9.35
C ARG A 2 0.84 4.41 8.51
N LEU A 3 1.87 5.22 8.29
CA LEU A 3 3.01 4.85 7.43
C LEU A 3 3.80 3.67 8.01
N SER A 4 3.93 3.62 9.33
CA SER A 4 4.59 2.50 10.01
C SER A 4 3.79 1.20 9.85
N ALA A 5 2.47 1.28 10.02
CA ALA A 5 1.57 0.13 9.85
C ALA A 5 1.56 -0.37 8.40
N ALA A 6 1.48 0.53 7.42
CA ALA A 6 1.55 0.20 5.99
C ALA A 6 2.88 -0.48 5.63
N ARG A 7 4.02 0.07 6.07
CA ARG A 7 5.35 -0.50 5.82
C ARG A 7 5.50 -1.89 6.44
N ALA A 8 5.05 -2.07 7.69
CA ALA A 8 5.11 -3.37 8.36
C ALA A 8 4.27 -4.42 7.62
N ALA A 9 3.06 -4.06 7.19
CA ALA A 9 2.17 -4.96 6.44
C ALA A 9 2.75 -5.35 5.08
N VAL A 10 3.30 -4.38 4.34
CA VAL A 10 3.92 -4.61 3.03
C VAL A 10 5.17 -5.48 3.15
N SER A 11 6.00 -5.25 4.18
CA SER A 11 7.19 -6.07 4.44
C SER A 11 6.80 -7.52 4.76
N ALA A 12 5.80 -7.73 5.63
CA ALA A 12 5.32 -9.06 5.97
C ALA A 12 4.82 -9.82 4.75
N LEU A 13 4.02 -9.17 3.89
CA LEU A 13 3.53 -9.79 2.66
C LEU A 13 4.66 -10.13 1.69
N ALA A 14 5.68 -9.28 1.56
CA ALA A 14 6.83 -9.56 0.72
C ALA A 14 7.60 -10.81 1.21
N GLU A 15 7.73 -10.98 2.52
CA GLU A 15 8.31 -12.20 3.13
C GLU A 15 7.44 -13.44 2.86
N GLU A 16 6.12 -13.34 3.00
CA GLU A 16 5.19 -14.43 2.68
C GLU A 16 5.27 -14.87 1.21
N LEU A 17 5.48 -13.92 0.30
CA LEU A 17 5.64 -14.15 -1.14
C LEU A 17 7.08 -14.51 -1.53
N ASN A 18 8.01 -14.57 -0.57
CA ASN A 18 9.42 -14.85 -0.76
C ASN A 18 10.05 -14.00 -1.89
N LEU A 19 9.78 -12.68 -1.86
CA LEU A 19 10.31 -11.74 -2.84
C LEU A 19 10.75 -10.42 -2.18
N PRO A 20 11.68 -9.67 -2.81
CA PRO A 20 12.07 -8.35 -2.31
C PRO A 20 10.86 -7.41 -2.26
N GLN A 21 10.70 -6.66 -1.16
CA GLN A 21 9.63 -5.67 -1.02
C GLN A 21 9.55 -4.72 -2.22
N GLU A 22 10.70 -4.30 -2.76
CA GLU A 22 10.77 -3.39 -3.91
C GLU A 22 10.16 -3.99 -5.19
N ASN A 23 10.13 -5.32 -5.31
CA ASN A 23 9.44 -6.02 -6.39
C ASN A 23 7.92 -6.08 -6.15
N LEU A 24 7.47 -6.08 -4.88
CA LEU A 24 6.05 -5.98 -4.52
C LEU A 24 5.50 -4.58 -4.77
N ILE A 25 6.13 -3.57 -4.18
CA ILE A 25 5.75 -2.16 -4.30
C ILE A 25 6.92 -1.29 -3.84
N THR A 26 7.16 -0.16 -4.51
CA THR A 26 8.25 0.71 -4.10
C THR A 26 7.95 1.36 -2.75
N PRO A 27 8.94 1.50 -1.85
CA PRO A 27 8.77 2.20 -0.57
C PRO A 27 8.31 3.66 -0.74
N ASP A 28 8.66 4.30 -1.86
CA ASP A 28 8.22 5.65 -2.20
C ASP A 28 6.72 5.69 -2.49
N THR A 29 6.18 4.76 -3.28
CA THR A 29 4.73 4.68 -3.56
C THR A 29 3.93 4.54 -2.26
N VAL A 30 4.36 3.64 -1.36
CA VAL A 30 3.71 3.50 -0.04
C VAL A 30 3.78 4.79 0.77
N ARG A 31 4.93 5.48 0.74
CA ARG A 31 5.09 6.77 1.43
C ARG A 31 4.17 7.84 0.88
N ARG A 32 4.03 7.95 -0.45
CA ARG A 32 3.15 8.95 -1.11
C ARG A 32 1.68 8.72 -0.75
N VAL A 33 1.18 7.50 -0.90
CA VAL A 33 -0.20 7.15 -0.54
C VAL A 33 -0.45 7.38 0.97
N CYS A 34 0.54 7.04 1.81
CA CYS A 34 0.46 7.33 3.24
C CYS A 34 0.76 8.79 3.61
N TRP A 35 1.06 9.68 2.67
CA TRP A 35 1.27 11.11 2.95
C TRP A 35 0.04 11.89 2.48
N GLU A 36 -0.39 11.62 1.25
CA GLU A 36 -1.57 12.18 0.60
C GLU A 36 -2.58 11.04 0.40
N PRO A 37 -3.33 10.67 1.46
CA PRO A 37 -4.24 9.54 1.40
C PRO A 37 -5.41 9.88 0.48
N PRO A 38 -5.88 8.92 -0.33
CA PRO A 38 -7.13 9.10 -1.04
C PRO A 38 -8.27 9.36 -0.06
N SER A 39 -9.23 10.19 -0.50
CA SER A 39 -10.47 10.46 0.21
C SER A 39 -11.64 10.17 -0.72
N PRO A 40 -12.46 9.14 -0.44
CA PRO A 40 -12.38 8.21 0.69
C PRO A 40 -11.17 7.27 0.67
N ALA A 41 -10.77 6.78 1.85
CA ALA A 41 -9.63 5.86 2.02
C ALA A 41 -10.05 4.38 1.85
N ASP A 42 -10.87 4.09 0.85
CA ASP A 42 -11.34 2.75 0.51
C ASP A 42 -10.51 2.08 -0.59
N ALA A 43 -10.84 0.84 -0.90
CA ALA A 43 -10.09 0.01 -1.84
C ALA A 43 -10.04 0.60 -3.26
N ASP A 44 -11.10 1.22 -3.75
CA ASP A 44 -11.15 1.75 -5.12
C ASP A 44 -10.20 2.93 -5.28
N HIS A 45 -10.29 3.89 -4.35
CA HIS A 45 -9.44 5.08 -4.39
C HIS A 45 -7.97 4.77 -4.07
N VAL A 46 -7.70 3.81 -3.17
CA VAL A 46 -6.33 3.33 -2.91
C VAL A 46 -5.77 2.61 -4.13
N ALA A 47 -6.55 1.75 -4.79
CA ALA A 47 -6.13 1.07 -6.02
C ALA A 47 -5.85 2.05 -7.15
N ALA A 48 -6.70 3.08 -7.31
CA ALA A 48 -6.50 4.16 -8.26
C ALA A 48 -5.22 4.95 -7.98
N ALA A 49 -4.96 5.29 -6.71
CA ALA A 49 -3.72 5.98 -6.31
C ALA A 49 -2.47 5.14 -6.61
N LEU A 50 -2.49 3.85 -6.28
CA LEU A 50 -1.39 2.92 -6.59
C LEU A 50 -1.15 2.82 -8.11
N THR A 51 -2.22 2.68 -8.88
CA THR A 51 -2.15 2.63 -10.35
C THR A 51 -1.60 3.94 -10.94
N GLY A 52 -2.03 5.08 -10.41
CA GLY A 52 -1.52 6.41 -10.79
C GLY A 52 -0.03 6.60 -10.49
N HIS A 53 0.51 5.84 -9.52
CA HIS A 53 1.95 5.78 -9.22
C HIS A 53 2.70 4.68 -10.00
N GLY A 54 2.04 4.02 -10.95
CA GLY A 54 2.65 3.02 -11.84
C GLY A 54 2.68 1.61 -11.28
N ALA A 55 1.94 1.30 -10.21
CA ALA A 55 1.81 -0.06 -9.71
C ALA A 55 1.11 -0.96 -10.74
N ARG A 56 1.61 -2.19 -10.91
CA ARG A 56 1.03 -3.19 -11.80
C ARG A 56 -0.25 -3.77 -11.20
N PRO A 57 -1.20 -4.30 -12.01
CA PRO A 57 -2.47 -4.84 -11.50
C PRO A 57 -2.30 -5.84 -10.35
N TRP A 58 -1.40 -6.81 -10.48
CA TRP A 58 -1.14 -7.79 -9.43
C TRP A 58 -0.59 -7.16 -8.14
N GLN A 59 0.21 -6.08 -8.23
CA GLN A 59 0.71 -5.35 -7.06
C GLN A 59 -0.43 -4.60 -6.37
N VAL A 60 -1.29 -3.97 -7.17
CA VAL A 60 -2.46 -3.24 -6.69
C VAL A 60 -3.39 -4.18 -5.92
N GLU A 61 -3.71 -5.34 -6.49
CA GLU A 61 -4.59 -6.33 -5.84
C GLU A 61 -4.05 -6.79 -4.47
N LEU A 62 -2.73 -7.00 -4.38
CA LEU A 62 -2.08 -7.47 -3.16
C LEU A 62 -1.91 -6.36 -2.09
N VAL A 63 -1.57 -5.14 -2.52
CA VAL A 63 -1.16 -4.06 -1.61
C VAL A 63 -2.33 -3.18 -1.17
N THR A 64 -3.38 -3.04 -1.99
CA THR A 64 -4.57 -2.26 -1.68
C THR A 64 -5.19 -2.60 -0.32
N PRO A 65 -5.52 -3.87 0.01
CA PRO A 65 -6.15 -4.19 1.29
C PRO A 65 -5.26 -3.84 2.51
N LEU A 66 -3.93 -3.94 2.35
CA LEU A 66 -2.98 -3.59 3.39
C LEU A 66 -2.98 -2.08 3.66
N LEU A 67 -2.98 -1.27 2.59
CA LEU A 67 -2.98 0.19 2.70
C LEU A 67 -4.31 0.71 3.21
N VAL A 68 -5.45 0.19 2.74
CA VAL A 68 -6.77 0.55 3.28
C VAL A 68 -6.79 0.35 4.80
N LYS A 69 -6.40 -0.84 5.27
CA LYS A 69 -6.35 -1.13 6.71
C LYS A 69 -5.44 -0.18 7.47
N ALA A 70 -4.28 0.18 6.92
CA ALA A 70 -3.34 1.09 7.55
C ALA A 70 -3.81 2.56 7.55
N LEU A 71 -4.60 2.97 6.56
CA LEU A 71 -5.16 4.32 6.42
C LEU A 71 -6.42 4.52 7.26
N THR A 72 -7.25 3.47 7.41
CA THR A 72 -8.48 3.52 8.21
C THR A 72 -8.25 3.16 9.67
N ALA A 73 -7.08 2.63 10.03
CA ALA A 73 -6.70 2.43 11.43
C ALA A 73 -6.61 3.79 12.13
N THR A 74 -7.64 4.13 12.91
CA THR A 74 -7.67 5.30 13.79
C THR A 74 -6.46 5.25 14.72
N ALA A 75 -5.72 6.35 14.80
CA ALA A 75 -4.64 6.52 15.77
C ALA A 75 -5.18 6.56 17.21
#